data_AF-A0A927KWD2-F1
#
_entry.id   AF-A0A927KWD2-F1
#
_cell.length_a   1.000
_cell.length_b   1.000
_cell.length_c   1.000
_cell.angle_alpha   90.00
_cell.angle_beta   90.00
_cell.angle_gamma   90.00
#
_symmetry.space_group_name_H-M   'P 1'
#
loop_
_entity.id
_entity.type
_entity.pdbx_description
1 polymer ?
#
loop_
_entity_poly.entity_id
_entity_poly.type
_entity_poly.pdbx_seq_one_letter_code
_entity_poly.pdbx_strand_id
1 'polypeptide(L)'
;MSPQLYDLMVEIHRRSAASFDGVCTFNNISITDEEQELFNEAQAMGFINFEIKDDFGDYYILSLTPKGRTEFNLPEVKRKSFWHWLIGLVSPGITQPSQ
;
A
#
# COMPACT_ATOMS: atom_id res chain seq x y z
N MET A 1 0.00 20.76 -2.94
CA MET A 1 0.04 19.65 -1.96
C MET A 1 1.03 20.00 -0.87
N SER A 2 0.73 19.69 0.39
CA SER A 2 1.69 19.87 1.48
C SER A 2 2.83 18.84 1.33
N PRO A 3 4.08 19.19 1.66
CA PRO A 3 5.20 18.23 1.67
C PRO A 3 4.92 17.01 2.56
N GLN A 4 4.27 17.23 3.70
CA GLN A 4 3.91 16.20 4.67
C GLN A 4 2.96 15.15 4.11
N LEU A 5 1.99 15.57 3.28
CA LEU A 5 1.07 14.64 2.62
C LEU A 5 1.80 13.77 1.60
N TYR A 6 2.77 14.32 0.87
CA TYR A 6 3.59 13.53 -0.05
C TYR A 6 4.43 12.48 0.69
N ASP A 7 5.10 12.88 1.77
CA ASP A 7 5.92 11.99 2.59
C ASP A 7 5.08 10.85 3.19
N LEU A 8 3.88 11.17 3.67
CA LEU A 8 2.91 10.18 4.15
C LEU A 8 2.56 9.16 3.07
N MET A 9 2.22 9.63 1.87
CA MET A 9 1.81 8.76 0.76
C MET A 9 2.94 7.82 0.31
N VAL A 10 4.18 8.31 0.31
CA VAL A 10 5.38 7.49 0.04
C VAL A 10 5.60 6.46 1.14
N GLU A 11 5.42 6.82 2.41
CA GLU A 11 5.61 5.87 3.51
C GLU A 11 4.54 4.77 3.49
N ILE A 12 3.27 5.13 3.27
CA ILE A 12 2.18 4.15 3.09
C ILE A 12 2.48 3.25 1.89
N HIS A 13 2.95 3.81 0.77
CA HIS A 13 3.35 3.03 -0.40
C HIS A 13 4.43 2.00 -0.05
N ARG A 14 5.50 2.45 0.59
CA ARG A 14 6.67 1.63 0.94
C ARG A 14 6.29 0.49 1.87
N ARG A 15 5.52 0.77 2.93
CA ARG A 15 5.07 -0.25 3.89
C ARG A 15 4.05 -1.21 3.29
N SER A 16 3.11 -0.69 2.51
CA SER A 16 2.11 -1.53 1.82
C SER A 16 2.74 -2.45 0.77
N ALA A 17 3.80 -1.98 0.10
CA ALA A 17 4.58 -2.78 -0.85
C ALA A 17 5.32 -3.95 -0.18
N ALA A 18 5.76 -3.75 1.08
CA ALA A 18 6.42 -4.77 1.87
C ALA A 18 5.44 -5.76 2.52
N SER A 19 4.18 -5.36 2.76
CA SER A 19 3.16 -6.25 3.31
C SER A 19 2.67 -7.26 2.27
N PHE A 20 2.12 -8.40 2.73
CA PHE A 20 1.54 -9.44 1.87
C PHE A 20 0.11 -9.11 1.41
N ASP A 21 -0.66 -8.40 2.23
CA ASP A 21 -2.06 -8.02 1.98
C ASP A 21 -2.18 -6.68 1.24
N GLY A 22 -1.20 -5.79 1.39
CA GLY A 22 -1.12 -4.52 0.64
C GLY A 22 -1.64 -3.35 1.43
N VAL A 23 -1.68 -3.54 2.74
CA VAL A 23 -2.00 -2.51 3.70
C VAL A 23 -0.77 -2.22 4.54
N CYS A 24 -0.80 -1.05 5.16
CA CYS A 24 0.14 -0.63 6.17
C CYS A 24 -0.61 -0.57 7.49
N THR A 25 -0.02 -1.14 8.54
CA THR A 25 -0.60 -1.11 9.88
C THR A 25 0.22 -0.19 10.78
N PHE A 26 -0.45 0.68 11.51
CA PHE A 26 0.15 1.52 12.55
C PHE A 26 -0.54 1.24 13.88
N ASN A 27 0.23 1.26 14.96
CA ASN A 27 -0.33 1.24 16.30
C ASN A 27 -0.85 2.65 16.63
N ASN A 28 -2.09 2.76 17.09
CA ASN A 28 -2.73 4.03 17.44
C ASN A 28 -1.89 4.84 18.43
N ILE A 29 -1.25 4.18 19.39
CA ILE A 29 -0.40 4.82 20.41
C ILE A 29 0.80 5.56 19.80
N SER A 30 1.21 5.20 18.58
CA SER A 30 2.37 5.79 17.91
C SER A 30 2.02 6.97 16.99
N ILE A 31 0.74 7.35 16.89
CA ILE A 31 0.28 8.38 15.96
C ILE A 31 -0.01 9.67 16.73
N THR A 32 0.50 10.77 16.20
CA THR A 32 0.23 12.11 16.72
C THR A 32 -1.06 12.70 16.13
N ASP A 33 -1.67 13.66 16.81
CA ASP A 33 -2.89 14.33 16.32
C ASP A 33 -2.69 14.95 14.93
N GLU A 34 -1.50 15.49 14.64
CA GLU A 34 -1.13 16.05 13.32
C GLU A 34 -1.12 14.97 12.23
N GLU A 35 -0.56 13.79 12.50
CA GLU A 35 -0.59 12.67 11.57
C GLU A 35 -2.01 12.16 11.35
N GLN A 36 -2.83 12.17 12.40
CA GLN A 36 -4.23 11.78 12.28
C GLN A 36 -5.04 12.77 11.43
N GLU A 37 -4.78 14.08 11.55
CA GLU A 37 -5.35 15.08 10.65
C GLU A 37 -4.93 14.84 9.18
N LEU A 38 -3.65 14.54 8.94
CA LEU A 38 -3.16 14.20 7.60
C LEU A 38 -3.82 12.95 7.03
N PHE A 39 -4.11 11.94 7.86
CA PHE A 39 -4.82 10.73 7.44
C PHE A 39 -6.26 11.05 7.06
N ASN A 40 -6.94 11.84 7.88
CA ASN A 40 -8.30 12.30 7.59
C ASN A 40 -8.33 13.14 6.30
N GLU A 41 -7.34 14.00 6.08
CA GLU A 41 -7.19 14.79 4.86
C GLU A 41 -7.00 13.89 3.62
N ALA A 42 -6.07 12.94 3.69
CA ALA A 42 -5.79 12.00 2.62
C ALA A 42 -6.99 11.09 2.30
N GLN A 43 -7.75 10.69 3.34
CA GLN A 43 -8.98 9.92 3.19
C GLN A 43 -10.10 10.76 2.55
N ALA A 44 -10.29 11.99 2.99
CA ALA A 44 -11.29 12.91 2.42
C ALA A 44 -11.04 13.19 0.93
N MET A 45 -9.76 13.26 0.53
CA MET A 45 -9.38 13.38 -0.89
C MET A 45 -9.51 12.07 -1.68
N GLY A 46 -9.76 10.94 -1.01
CA GLY A 46 -9.90 9.62 -1.61
C GLY A 46 -8.57 9.01 -2.07
N PHE A 47 -7.45 9.44 -1.48
CA PHE A 47 -6.12 8.93 -1.81
C PHE A 47 -5.78 7.64 -1.08
N ILE A 48 -6.36 7.44 0.10
CA ILE A 48 -6.16 6.26 0.93
C ILE A 48 -7.50 5.67 1.38
N ASN A 49 -7.52 4.36 1.62
CA ASN A 49 -8.51 3.73 2.49
C ASN A 49 -7.94 3.69 3.91
N PHE A 50 -8.77 4.04 4.88
CA PHE A 50 -8.42 4.08 6.30
C PHE A 50 -9.46 3.28 7.07
N GLU A 51 -9.00 2.29 7.84
CA GLU A 51 -9.82 1.41 8.66
C GLU A 51 -9.22 1.33 10.07
N ILE A 52 -10.07 1.37 11.08
CA ILE A 52 -9.69 1.22 12.49
C ILE A 52 -10.08 -0.18 12.90
N LYS A 53 -9.12 -0.93 13.45
CA LYS A 53 -9.34 -2.28 13.93
C LYS A 53 -9.01 -2.35 15.42
N ASP A 54 -10.02 -2.72 16.21
CA ASP A 54 -9.98 -2.81 17.67
C ASP A 54 -9.86 -4.28 18.12
N ASP A 55 -8.81 -4.95 17.66
CA ASP A 55 -8.50 -6.34 18.03
C ASP A 55 -7.11 -6.39 18.67
N PHE A 56 -7.03 -6.60 19.99
CA PHE A 56 -5.78 -6.69 20.78
C PHE A 56 -4.85 -5.47 20.64
N GLY A 57 -5.43 -4.28 20.70
CA GLY A 57 -4.76 -2.99 20.53
C GLY A 57 -5.42 -2.21 19.41
N ASP A 58 -5.59 -0.91 19.59
CA ASP A 58 -6.13 -0.07 18.52
C ASP A 58 -5.09 0.04 17.40
N TYR A 59 -5.42 -0.48 16.22
CA TYR A 59 -4.58 -0.39 15.04
C TYR A 59 -5.28 0.37 13.93
N TYR A 60 -4.51 1.18 13.23
CA TYR A 60 -4.90 1.80 11.97
C TYR A 60 -4.39 0.98 10.81
N ILE A 61 -5.29 0.65 9.89
CA ILE A 61 -5.00 -0.05 8.65
C ILE A 61 -5.20 0.93 7.49
N LEU A 62 -4.14 1.14 6.73
CA LEU A 62 -4.05 2.12 5.65
C LEU A 62 -3.71 1.42 4.33
N SER A 63 -4.36 1.80 3.24
CA SER A 63 -3.93 1.35 1.91
C SER A 63 -4.11 2.44 0.87
N LEU A 64 -3.26 2.45 -0.16
CA LEU A 64 -3.36 3.40 -1.26
C LEU A 64 -4.47 3.02 -2.22
N THR A 65 -5.33 3.98 -2.55
CA THR A 65 -6.29 3.83 -3.64
C THR A 65 -5.60 4.00 -5.00
N PRO A 66 -6.22 3.55 -6.11
CA PRO A 66 -5.72 3.85 -7.45
C PRO A 66 -5.57 5.35 -7.71
N LYS A 67 -6.49 6.16 -7.16
CA LYS A 67 -6.44 7.62 -7.26
C LYS A 67 -5.20 8.19 -6.58
N GLY A 68 -4.94 7.77 -5.33
CA GLY A 68 -3.76 8.20 -4.58
C GLY A 68 -2.45 7.80 -5.25
N ARG A 69 -2.40 6.64 -5.91
CA ARG A 69 -1.20 6.25 -6.68
C ARG A 69 -0.96 7.15 -7.88
N THR A 70 -2.01 7.40 -8.67
CA THR A 70 -1.90 8.25 -9.87
C THR A 70 -1.52 9.67 -9.52
N GLU A 71 -2.18 10.26 -8.52
CA GLU A 71 -1.97 11.66 -8.12
C GLU A 71 -0.53 11.90 -7.62
N PHE A 72 0.04 10.92 -6.91
CA PHE A 72 1.40 11.01 -6.36
C PHE A 72 2.46 10.33 -7.25
N ASN A 73 2.07 9.89 -8.45
CA ASN A 73 2.92 9.18 -9.41
C ASN A 73 3.67 7.99 -8.80
N LEU A 74 2.98 7.22 -7.95
CA LEU A 74 3.52 6.06 -7.24
C LEU A 74 3.34 4.79 -8.08
N PRO A 75 4.40 3.98 -8.25
CA PRO A 75 4.34 2.80 -9.10
C PRO A 75 3.36 1.77 -8.55
N GLU A 76 2.73 1.02 -9.45
CA GLU A 76 1.93 -0.12 -9.03
C GLU A 76 2.86 -1.25 -8.56
N VAL A 77 2.68 -1.69 -7.32
CA VAL A 77 3.40 -2.84 -6.80
C VAL A 77 2.81 -4.10 -7.44
N LYS A 78 3.32 -4.50 -8.61
CA LYS A 78 2.95 -5.76 -9.25
C LYS A 78 3.39 -6.92 -8.38
N ARG A 79 2.48 -7.46 -7.58
CA ARG A 79 2.73 -8.70 -6.84
C ARG A 79 2.86 -9.83 -7.84
N LYS A 80 3.99 -10.55 -7.78
CA LYS A 80 4.07 -11.88 -8.38
C LYS A 80 3.09 -12.76 -7.61
N SER A 81 1.91 -12.94 -8.19
CA SER A 81 0.91 -13.87 -7.67
C SER A 81 1.59 -15.21 -7.41
N PHE A 82 1.29 -15.87 -6.29
CA PHE A 82 1.74 -17.24 -6.00
C PHE A 82 1.47 -18.19 -7.18
N TRP A 83 0.41 -17.93 -7.95
CA TRP A 83 0.11 -18.61 -9.21
C TRP A 83 1.17 -18.42 -10.31
N HIS A 84 1.82 -17.26 -10.40
CA HIS A 84 2.94 -17.03 -11.33
C HIS A 84 4.18 -17.88 -10.98
N TRP A 85 4.42 -18.12 -9.68
CA TRP A 85 5.48 -19.05 -9.24
C TRP A 85 5.09 -20.51 -9.48
N LEU A 86 3.83 -20.88 -9.20
CA LEU A 86 3.29 -22.22 -9.51
C LEU A 86 3.34 -22.54 -11.01
N ILE A 87 2.94 -21.61 -11.88
CA ILE A 87 3.02 -21.80 -13.35
C ILE A 87 4.48 -22.01 -13.78
N GLY A 88 5.43 -21.31 -13.16
CA GLY A 88 6.86 -21.50 -13.40
C GLY A 88 7.41 -22.88 -12.98
N LEU A 89 6.78 -23.54 -12.01
CA LEU A 89 7.14 -24.91 -11.60
C LEU A 89 6.47 -25.99 -12.46
N VAL A 90 5.29 -25.71 -13.03
CA VAL A 90 4.53 -26.67 -13.83
C VAL A 90 4.91 -26.62 -15.32
N SER A 91 5.62 -25.59 -15.79
CA SER A 91 6.08 -25.47 -17.19
C SER A 91 7.60 -25.32 -17.32
N PRO A 92 8.40 -26.39 -17.17
CA PRO A 92 9.77 -26.42 -17.66
C PRO A 92 9.75 -26.63 -19.17
N GLY A 93 9.48 -25.57 -19.95
CA GLY A 93 9.65 -25.62 -21.39
C GLY A 93 8.64 -24.84 -22.21
N ILE A 94 8.82 -23.52 -22.28
CA ILE A 94 8.61 -22.82 -23.55
C ILE A 94 9.88 -22.00 -23.79
N THR A 95 10.82 -22.67 -24.44
CA THR A 95 11.99 -22.10 -25.11
C THR A 95 11.56 -20.89 -25.93
N GLN A 96 12.29 -19.79 -25.83
CA GLN A 96 12.22 -18.67 -26.78
C GLN A 96 12.22 -19.21 -28.22
N PRO A 97 11.36 -18.72 -29.12
CA PRO A 97 11.76 -18.62 -30.51
C PRO A 97 12.72 -17.42 -30.61
N SER A 98 13.94 -17.75 -31.02
CA SER A 98 14.97 -16.84 -31.49
C SER A 98 14.50 -16.00 -32.69
N GLN A 99 14.85 -14.72 -32.63
CA GLN A 99 14.85 -13.67 -33.69
C GLN A 99 13.50 -13.15 -34.18
#